data_AF-A0A9W6SL59-F1
#
_entry.id   AF-A0A9W6SL59-F1
#
_cell.length_a   1.000
_cell.length_b   1.000
_cell.length_c   1.000
_cell.angle_alpha   90.00
_cell.angle_beta   90.00
_cell.angle_gamma   90.00
#
_symmetry.space_group_name_H-M   'P 1'
#
loop_
_entity.id
_entity.type
_entity.pdbx_description
1 polymer ?
#
loop_
_entity_poly.entity_id
_entity_poly.type
_entity_poly.pdbx_seq_one_letter_code
_entity_poly.pdbx_strand_id
1 'polypeptide(L)'
;MAGGFQVDVEALRAHASALTAIHERFAAIKTASSSIFQADDAYGQLCAFLPPILEGRHEAQDEGVALLAENIELLAAGIKRTAERYEQAEHSTTGGFKSMQPGV
;
A
#
# COMPACT_ATOMS: atom_id res chain seq x y z
N MET A 1 24.95 -16.07 -23.45
CA MET A 1 25.21 -15.61 -22.07
C MET A 1 23.96 -14.90 -21.58
N ALA A 2 23.02 -15.62 -20.97
CA ALA A 2 21.82 -15.01 -20.41
C ALA A 2 22.24 -14.22 -19.17
N GLY A 3 22.30 -12.90 -19.27
CA GLY A 3 22.55 -12.04 -18.10
C GLY A 3 21.42 -12.24 -17.11
N GLY A 4 21.73 -12.77 -15.93
CA GLY A 4 20.77 -12.83 -14.84
C GLY A 4 20.39 -11.43 -14.38
N PHE A 5 19.12 -11.20 -14.07
CA PHE A 5 18.70 -9.99 -13.37
C PHE A 5 19.18 -10.09 -11.93
N GLN A 6 20.10 -9.21 -11.53
CA GLN A 6 20.45 -9.03 -10.12
C GLN A 6 19.40 -8.14 -9.47
N VAL A 7 18.44 -8.75 -8.77
CA VAL A 7 17.41 -8.04 -8.02
C VAL A 7 17.84 -7.89 -6.57
N ASP A 8 17.79 -6.66 -6.06
CA ASP A 8 17.98 -6.38 -4.65
C ASP A 8 16.67 -6.67 -3.89
N VAL A 9 16.63 -7.84 -3.23
CA VAL A 9 15.49 -8.30 -2.44
C VAL A 9 15.21 -7.38 -1.25
N GLU A 10 16.25 -6.79 -0.67
CA GLU A 10 16.12 -5.90 0.48
C GLU A 10 15.51 -4.56 0.05
N ALA A 11 15.85 -4.07 -1.14
CA ALA A 11 15.20 -2.90 -1.74
C ALA A 11 13.69 -3.13 -1.97
N LEU A 12 13.29 -4.33 -2.40
CA LEU A 12 11.87 -4.67 -2.55
C LEU A 12 11.15 -4.69 -1.19
N ARG A 13 11.75 -5.28 -0.16
CA ARG A 13 11.19 -5.30 1.21
C ARG A 13 11.07 -3.89 1.78
N ALA A 14 12.08 -3.05 1.59
CA ALA A 14 12.06 -1.66 2.00
C ALA A 14 10.95 -0.88 1.28
N HIS A 15 10.77 -1.08 -0.03
CA HIS A 15 9.70 -0.43 -0.78
C HIS A 15 8.31 -0.87 -0.32
N ALA A 16 8.09 -2.16 -0.11
CA ALA A 16 6.82 -2.65 0.43
C ALA A 16 6.52 -2.07 1.83
N SER A 17 7.55 -1.92 2.67
CA SER A 17 7.41 -1.30 4.00
C SER A 17 7.05 0.19 3.88
N ALA A 18 7.64 0.90 2.93
CA ALA A 18 7.30 2.29 2.66
C ALA A 18 5.83 2.44 2.19
N LEU A 19 5.34 1.52 1.35
CA LEU A 19 3.93 1.51 0.94
C LEU A 19 3.00 1.23 2.13
N THR A 20 3.34 0.29 3.01
CA THR A 20 2.57 0.04 4.24
C THR A 20 2.52 1.30 5.13
N ALA A 21 3.64 2.02 5.29
CA ALA A 21 3.66 3.27 6.05
C ALA A 21 2.79 4.38 5.40
N ILE A 22 2.71 4.42 4.06
CA ILE A 22 1.78 5.32 3.37
C ILE A 22 0.33 4.89 3.64
N HIS A 23 0.02 3.60 3.54
CA HIS A 23 -1.31 3.05 3.83
C HIS A 23 -1.79 3.42 5.23
N GLU A 24 -0.93 3.33 6.25
CA GLU A 24 -1.28 3.72 7.64
C GLU A 24 -1.75 5.18 7.75
N ARG A 25 -1.28 6.08 6.88
CA ARG A 25 -1.71 7.48 6.86
C ARG A 25 -3.12 7.65 6.31
N PHE A 26 -3.63 6.72 5.52
CA PHE A 26 -5.02 6.75 5.02
C PHE A 26 -6.04 6.55 6.15
N ALA A 27 -5.69 5.81 7.20
CA ALA A 27 -6.53 5.71 8.40
C ALA A 27 -6.75 7.08 9.04
N ALA A 28 -5.68 7.88 9.18
CA ALA A 28 -5.77 9.24 9.70
C ALA A 28 -6.63 10.16 8.81
N ILE A 29 -6.51 10.03 7.48
CA ILE A 29 -7.34 10.77 6.52
C ILE A 29 -8.83 10.41 6.71
N LYS A 30 -9.16 9.12 6.83
CA LYS A 30 -10.54 8.66 7.03
C LYS A 30 -11.12 9.15 8.35
N THR A 31 -10.35 9.11 9.44
CA THR A 31 -10.76 9.68 10.72
C THR A 31 -11.03 11.19 10.61
N ALA A 32 -10.13 11.94 9.98
CA ALA A 32 -10.32 13.37 9.75
C ALA A 32 -11.58 13.65 8.91
N SER A 33 -11.81 12.89 7.83
CA SER A 33 -13.00 13.00 6.99
C SER A 33 -14.29 12.82 7.79
N SER A 34 -14.36 11.78 8.63
CA SER A 34 -15.53 11.51 9.49
C SER A 34 -15.86 12.63 10.48
N SER A 35 -14.85 13.40 10.92
CA SER A 35 -15.05 14.53 11.84
C SER A 35 -15.67 15.75 11.15
N ILE A 36 -15.46 15.91 9.84
CA ILE A 36 -16.05 17.00 9.04
C ILE A 36 -17.54 16.73 8.81
N PHE A 37 -17.91 15.47 8.59
CA PHE A 37 -19.30 15.04 8.41
C PHE A 37 -20.18 15.29 9.65
N GLN A 38 -19.61 15.26 10.86
CA GLN A 38 -20.38 15.45 12.11
C GLN A 38 -20.54 16.91 12.55
N ALA A 39 -20.13 17.87 11.72
CA ALA A 39 -20.16 19.29 12.03
C ALA A 39 -21.38 19.98 11.39
N ASP A 40 -22.58 19.41 11.59
CA ASP A 40 -23.85 19.87 11.00
C ASP A 40 -24.18 21.33 11.34
N ASP A 41 -23.65 21.84 12.45
CA ASP A 41 -23.79 23.20 12.96
C ASP A 41 -22.62 24.13 12.57
N ALA A 42 -21.61 23.66 11.83
CA ALA A 42 -20.42 24.45 11.46
C ALA A 42 -20.74 25.66 10.57
N TYR A 43 -21.82 25.61 9.78
CA TYR A 43 -22.16 26.65 8.81
C TYR A 43 -23.21 27.64 9.34
N GLY A 44 -23.88 27.32 10.45
CA GLY A 44 -24.94 28.15 11.02
C GLY A 44 -26.20 28.26 10.16
N GLN A 45 -27.25 28.89 10.72
CA GLN A 45 -28.59 28.92 10.15
C GLN A 45 -28.66 29.54 8.74
N LEU A 46 -27.85 30.57 8.48
CA LEU A 46 -27.86 31.30 7.20
C LEU A 46 -27.27 30.48 6.05
N CYS A 47 -26.42 29.51 6.36
CA CYS A 47 -25.72 28.69 5.37
C CYS A 47 -26.13 27.20 5.42
N ALA A 48 -27.28 26.89 6.03
CA ALA A 48 -27.81 25.53 6.17
C ALA A 48 -28.08 24.80 4.83
N PHE A 49 -28.02 25.51 3.70
CA PHE A 49 -28.14 24.91 2.36
C PHE A 49 -26.81 24.29 1.86
N LEU A 50 -25.67 24.63 2.46
CA LEU A 50 -24.35 24.16 2.02
C LEU A 50 -24.05 22.69 2.35
N PRO A 51 -24.36 22.15 3.54
CA PRO A 51 -23.99 20.78 3.89
C PRO A 51 -24.46 19.73 2.89
N PRO A 52 -25.74 19.72 2.41
CA PRO A 52 -26.19 18.76 1.40
C PRO A 52 -25.44 18.86 0.05
N ILE A 53 -24.90 20.03 -0.29
CA ILE A 53 -24.10 20.24 -1.53
C ILE A 53 -22.70 19.64 -1.38
N LEU A 54 -22.15 19.67 -0.16
CA LEU A 54 -20.81 19.19 0.15
C LEU A 54 -20.78 17.71 0.54
N GLU A 55 -21.92 17.15 0.96
CA GLU A 55 -22.08 15.76 1.38
C GLU A 55 -21.70 14.79 0.25
N GLY A 56 -22.28 14.95 -0.94
CA GLY A 56 -21.93 14.08 -2.08
C GLY A 56 -20.46 14.18 -2.51
N ARG A 57 -19.78 15.31 -2.23
CA ARG A 57 -18.33 15.43 -2.46
C ARG A 57 -17.52 14.69 -1.40
N HIS A 58 -17.96 14.73 -0.14
CA HIS A 58 -17.32 13.97 0.94
C HIS A 58 -17.51 12.46 0.75
N GLU A 59 -18.69 12.00 0.35
CA GLU A 59 -18.92 10.58 0.05
C GLU A 59 -18.00 10.09 -1.08
N ALA A 60 -17.90 10.84 -2.18
CA ALA A 60 -17.01 10.51 -3.28
C ALA A 60 -15.53 10.53 -2.87
N GLN A 61 -15.14 11.44 -1.96
CA GLN A 61 -13.81 11.48 -1.39
C GLN A 61 -13.53 10.24 -0.54
N ASP A 62 -14.45 9.84 0.34
CA ASP A 62 -14.30 8.68 1.20
C ASP A 62 -14.18 7.38 0.39
N GLU A 63 -14.96 7.25 -0.69
CA GLU A 63 -14.85 6.14 -1.65
C GLU A 63 -13.46 6.13 -2.31
N GLY A 64 -12.99 7.27 -2.81
CA GLY A 64 -11.68 7.39 -3.44
C GLY A 64 -10.52 7.08 -2.49
N VAL A 65 -10.60 7.56 -1.24
CA VAL A 65 -9.62 7.28 -0.19
C VAL A 65 -9.61 5.79 0.15
N ALA A 66 -10.77 5.14 0.25
CA ALA A 66 -10.87 3.70 0.50
C ALA A 66 -10.26 2.88 -0.64
N LEU A 67 -10.56 3.22 -1.89
CA LEU A 67 -10.01 2.55 -3.07
C LEU A 67 -8.48 2.67 -3.13
N LEU A 68 -7.94 3.85 -2.85
CA LEU A 68 -6.50 4.08 -2.82
C LEU A 68 -5.82 3.29 -1.69
N ALA A 69 -6.43 3.23 -0.51
CA ALA A 69 -5.91 2.45 0.61
C ALA A 69 -5.80 0.96 0.22
N GLU A 70 -6.88 0.37 -0.30
CA GLU A 70 -6.89 -1.02 -0.76
C GLU A 70 -5.82 -1.28 -1.83
N ASN A 71 -5.71 -0.40 -2.82
CA ASN A 71 -4.70 -0.56 -3.89
C ASN A 71 -3.27 -0.53 -3.34
N ILE A 72 -2.96 0.34 -2.38
CA ILE A 72 -1.63 0.42 -1.77
C ILE A 72 -1.32 -0.85 -0.98
N GLU A 73 -2.30 -1.38 -0.25
CA GLU A 73 -2.16 -2.65 0.46
C GLU A 73 -1.87 -3.82 -0.51
N LEU A 74 -2.63 -3.91 -1.60
CA LEU A 74 -2.45 -4.92 -2.64
C LEU A 74 -1.07 -4.82 -3.31
N LEU A 75 -0.61 -3.60 -3.59
CA LEU A 75 0.72 -3.34 -4.16
C LEU A 75 1.84 -3.75 -3.19
N ALA A 76 1.74 -3.35 -1.92
CA ALA A 76 2.71 -3.73 -0.89
C ALA A 76 2.80 -5.25 -0.74
N ALA A 77 1.65 -5.94 -0.71
CA ALA A 77 1.60 -7.40 -0.67
C ALA A 77 2.18 -8.05 -1.94
N GLY A 78 1.92 -7.48 -3.12
CA GLY A 78 2.49 -7.93 -4.39
C GLY A 78 4.02 -7.83 -4.43
N ILE A 79 4.57 -6.75 -3.90
CA ILE A 79 6.03 -6.55 -3.81
C ILE A 79 6.65 -7.53 -2.81
N LYS A 80 6.04 -7.76 -1.64
CA LYS A 80 6.49 -8.78 -0.67
C LYS A 80 6.56 -10.17 -1.29
N ARG A 81 5.48 -10.59 -1.97
CA ARG A 81 5.45 -11.88 -2.70
C ARG A 81 6.53 -11.97 -3.77
N THR A 82 6.82 -10.86 -4.45
CA THR A 82 7.88 -10.81 -5.46
C THR A 82 9.25 -10.99 -4.81
N ALA A 83 9.52 -10.32 -3.69
CA ALA A 83 10.76 -10.48 -2.93
C ALA A 83 10.97 -11.93 -2.46
N GLU A 84 9.93 -12.56 -1.91
CA GLU A 84 9.95 -13.97 -1.49
C GLU A 84 10.28 -14.92 -2.65
N ARG A 85 9.72 -14.67 -3.83
CA ARG A 85 10.00 -15.49 -5.03
C ARG A 85 11.45 -15.38 -5.49
N TYR A 86 12.05 -14.20 -5.41
CA TYR A 86 13.47 -14.02 -5.73
C TYR A 86 14.37 -14.75 -4.73
N GLU A 87 14.08 -14.64 -3.44
CA GLU A 87 14.83 -15.33 -2.38
C GLU A 87 14.73 -16.86 -2.51
N GLN A 88 13.55 -17.39 -2.82
CA GLN A 88 13.36 -18.82 -3.08
C GLN A 88 14.11 -19.31 -4.32
N ALA A 89 14.12 -18.52 -5.40
CA ALA A 89 14.85 -18.86 -6.62
C ALA A 89 16.37 -18.89 -6.38
N GLU A 90 16.88 -17.95 -5.60
CA GLU A 90 18.30 -17.90 -5.20
C GLU A 90 18.67 -19.09 -4.31
N HIS A 91 17.87 -19.38 -3.27
CA HIS A 91 18.08 -20.53 -2.41
C HIS A 91 18.08 -21.86 -3.17
N SER A 92 17.15 -22.03 -4.12
CA SER A 92 17.06 -23.23 -4.95
C SER A 92 18.29 -23.40 -5.86
N THR A 93 18.75 -22.29 -6.45
CA THR A 93 19.93 -22.27 -7.33
C THR A 93 21.21 -22.56 -6.53
N THR A 94 21.43 -21.85 -5.43
CA THR A 94 22.59 -22.04 -4.56
C THR A 94 22.60 -23.44 -3.93
N GLY A 95 21.45 -23.97 -3.51
CA GLY A 95 21.33 -25.33 -2.98
C GLY A 95 21.65 -26.40 -4.04
N GLY A 96 21.13 -26.24 -5.26
CA GLY A 96 21.47 -27.10 -6.39
C GLY A 96 22.97 -27.10 -6.69
N PHE A 97 23.59 -25.91 -6.74
CA PHE A 97 25.03 -25.79 -6.99
C PHE A 97 25.87 -26.47 -5.90
N LYS A 98 25.55 -26.25 -4.62
CA LYS A 98 26.23 -26.92 -3.50
C LYS A 98 26.10 -28.44 -3.55
N SER A 99 24.94 -28.97 -3.94
CA SER A 99 24.72 -30.42 -4.07
C SER A 99 25.53 -31.06 -5.22
N MET A 100 25.89 -30.27 -6.24
CA MET A 100 26.70 -30.70 -7.37
C MET A 100 28.22 -30.60 -7.12
N GLN A 101 28.65 -29.91 -6.06
CA GLN A 101 30.05 -29.91 -5.58
C GLN A 101 30.21 -30.78 -4.31
N PRO A 102 30.16 -32.13 -4.41
CA PRO A 102 30.67 -32.97 -3.34
C PRO A 102 32.19 -33.11 -3.48
N GLY A 103 32.97 -32.34 -2.72
CA GLY A 103 34.39 -32.69 -2.46
C GLY A 103 35.48 -31.77 -3.02
N VAL A 104 35.39 -30.46 -2.82
CA VAL A 104 36.59 -29.60 -2.65
C VAL A 104 36.53 -28.95 -1.29
#